data_AF-A0A662WPM3-F1
#
_entry.id   AF-A0A662WPM3-F1
#
_cell.length_a   1.000
_cell.length_b   1.000
_cell.length_c   1.000
_cell.angle_alpha   90.00
_cell.angle_beta   90.00
_cell.angle_gamma   90.00
#
_symmetry.space_group_name_H-M   'P 1'
#
loop_
_entity.id
_entity.type
_entity.pdbx_description
1 polymer ?
#
loop_
_entity_poly.entity_id
_entity_poly.type
_entity_poly.pdbx_seq_one_letter_code
_entity_poly.pdbx_strand_id
1 'polypeptide(L)'
;MAAVCSLVADFVVPGVGGLIVDALKKVYDICQEMKENEEMCCAVHKRLQFVLSELSKISDEQTMRQNRVLFMYGKTIANFIRFLEKQAKKSLFKRLASNRKVVAAIQEFNEDIDDLYKLLNVAFIQEMNNW
;
A
#
# COMPACT_ATOMS: atom_id res chain seq x y z
N MET A 1 14.93 -2.38 -19.97
CA MET A 1 14.33 -3.29 -18.96
C MET A 1 15.05 -3.04 -17.66
N ALA A 2 14.56 -2.12 -16.83
CA ALA A 2 15.15 -1.90 -15.51
C ALA A 2 14.98 -3.18 -14.70
N ALA A 3 16.06 -3.68 -14.11
CA ALA A 3 16.00 -4.83 -13.23
C ALA A 3 15.11 -4.46 -12.04
N VAL A 4 13.91 -5.03 -11.97
CA VAL A 4 13.06 -4.94 -10.79
C VAL A 4 13.86 -5.59 -9.65
N CYS A 5 14.01 -4.88 -8.53
CA CYS A 5 14.62 -5.44 -7.33
C CYS A 5 13.96 -6.79 -6.99
N SER A 6 14.69 -7.91 -7.14
CA SER A 6 14.18 -9.28 -6.94
C SER A 6 13.54 -9.43 -5.56
N LEU A 7 14.14 -8.79 -4.57
CA LEU A 7 13.62 -8.74 -3.20
C LEU A 7 12.19 -8.20 -3.10
N VAL A 8 11.83 -7.20 -3.91
CA VAL A 8 10.49 -6.59 -3.92
C VAL A 8 9.50 -7.49 -4.64
N ALA A 9 9.91 -8.09 -5.76
CA ALA A 9 9.07 -9.00 -6.53
C ALA A 9 8.72 -10.28 -5.75
N ASP A 10 9.68 -10.82 -5.00
CA ASP A 10 9.54 -12.07 -4.23
C ASP A 10 8.95 -11.85 -2.83
N PHE A 11 8.65 -10.61 -2.44
CA PHE A 11 8.14 -10.32 -1.10
C PHE A 11 6.71 -10.83 -0.92
N VAL A 12 6.53 -11.72 0.06
CA VAL A 12 5.23 -12.26 0.46
C VAL A 12 4.60 -11.36 1.51
N VAL A 13 3.39 -10.88 1.24
CA VAL A 13 2.68 -9.97 2.14
C VAL A 13 2.18 -10.71 3.39
N PRO A 14 2.67 -10.35 4.60
CA PRO A 14 2.25 -11.01 5.84
C PRO A 14 0.76 -10.88 6.09
N GLY A 15 0.10 -12.00 6.42
CA GLY A 15 -1.34 -12.03 6.69
C GLY A 15 -2.26 -12.03 5.46
N VAL A 16 -1.69 -11.92 4.26
CA VAL A 16 -2.37 -12.10 2.96
C VAL A 16 -1.89 -13.39 2.29
N GLY A 17 -0.59 -13.69 2.37
CA GLY A 17 0.03 -14.93 1.91
C GLY A 17 0.46 -14.96 0.44
N GLY A 18 0.04 -13.98 -0.38
CA GLY A 18 0.46 -13.80 -1.77
C GLY A 18 1.61 -12.81 -1.94
N LEU A 19 2.18 -12.74 -3.15
CA LEU A 19 3.18 -11.73 -3.50
C LEU A 19 2.58 -10.33 -3.43
N ILE A 20 3.42 -9.29 -3.32
CA ILE A 20 2.96 -7.90 -3.34
C ILE A 20 2.06 -7.62 -4.55
N VAL A 21 2.44 -8.12 -5.73
CA VAL A 21 1.67 -7.93 -6.97
C VAL A 21 0.28 -8.55 -6.88
N ASP A 22 0.17 -9.75 -6.28
CA ASP A 22 -1.10 -10.44 -6.08
C ASP A 22 -1.96 -9.72 -5.04
N ALA A 23 -1.33 -9.22 -3.98
CA ALA A 23 -2.01 -8.47 -2.94
C ALA A 23 -2.57 -7.13 -3.47
N LEU A 24 -1.81 -6.42 -4.32
CA LEU A 24 -2.29 -5.21 -4.99
C LEU A 24 -3.43 -5.51 -5.97
N LYS A 25 -3.31 -6.59 -6.74
CA LYS A 25 -4.40 -7.04 -7.61
C LYS A 25 -5.66 -7.32 -6.80
N LYS A 26 -5.54 -8.02 -5.66
CA LYS A 26 -6.66 -8.28 -4.75
C LYS A 26 -7.26 -6.97 -4.21
N VAL A 27 -6.45 -5.96 -3.88
CA VAL A 27 -6.95 -4.64 -3.50
C VAL A 27 -7.78 -4.03 -4.62
N TYR A 28 -7.27 -4.04 -5.86
CA TYR A 28 -7.99 -3.51 -7.02
C TYR A 28 -9.32 -4.22 -7.26
N ASP A 29 -9.31 -5.55 -7.24
CA ASP A 29 -10.51 -6.37 -7.47
C ASP A 29 -11.60 -6.03 -6.44
N ILE A 30 -11.24 -5.94 -5.14
CA ILE A 30 -12.21 -5.57 -4.10
C ILE A 30 -12.70 -4.13 -4.30
N CYS A 31 -11.82 -3.20 -4.68
CA CYS A 31 -12.23 -1.82 -4.97
C CYS A 31 -13.28 -1.74 -6.08
N GLN A 32 -13.12 -2.51 -7.16
CA GLN A 32 -14.07 -2.54 -8.29
C GLN A 32 -15.42 -3.15 -7.93
N GLU A 33 -15.47 -4.03 -6.93
CA GLU A 33 -16.73 -4.58 -6.40
C GLU A 33 -17.48 -3.59 -5.48
N MET A 34 -16.86 -2.45 -5.11
CA MET A 34 -17.47 -1.48 -4.21
C MET A 34 -18.51 -0.62 -4.92
N LYS A 35 -19.78 -0.72 -4.48
CA LYS A 35 -20.87 0.13 -4.98
C LYS A 35 -20.81 1.61 -4.52
N GLU A 36 -20.06 1.92 -3.46
CA GLU A 36 -19.86 3.29 -2.93
C GLU A 36 -18.39 3.45 -2.52
N ASN A 37 -17.86 4.67 -2.61
CA ASN A 37 -16.46 5.01 -2.26
C ASN A 37 -15.39 4.28 -3.11
N GLU A 38 -15.78 3.69 -4.24
CA GLU A 38 -14.88 3.07 -5.21
C GLU A 38 -13.74 4.02 -5.57
N GLU A 39 -14.07 5.27 -5.94
CA GLU A 39 -13.09 6.26 -6.38
C GLU A 39 -12.03 6.53 -5.31
N MET A 40 -12.44 6.68 -4.05
CA MET A 40 -11.51 6.88 -2.93
C MET A 40 -10.65 5.65 -2.67
N CYS A 41 -11.23 4.44 -2.74
CA CYS A 41 -10.49 3.20 -2.52
C CYS A 41 -9.50 2.91 -3.67
N CYS A 42 -9.90 3.25 -4.90
CA CYS A 42 -9.04 3.21 -6.08
C CYS A 42 -7.91 4.25 -6.00
N ALA A 43 -8.15 5.42 -5.39
CA ALA A 43 -7.08 6.40 -5.13
C ALA A 43 -6.01 5.82 -4.19
N VAL A 44 -6.40 5.13 -3.11
CA VAL A 44 -5.45 4.45 -2.22
C VAL A 44 -4.70 3.34 -2.96
N HIS A 45 -5.38 2.55 -3.79
CA HIS A 45 -4.73 1.55 -4.63
C HIS A 45 -3.66 2.16 -5.56
N LYS A 46 -3.96 3.28 -6.22
CA LYS A 46 -2.99 4.00 -7.07
C LYS A 46 -1.77 4.46 -6.28
N ARG A 47 -1.96 4.95 -5.05
CA ARG A 47 -0.84 5.33 -4.17
C ARG A 47 0.02 4.11 -3.81
N LEU A 48 -0.60 2.98 -3.48
CA LEU A 48 0.12 1.74 -3.20
C LEU A 48 0.90 1.23 -4.42
N GLN A 49 0.33 1.32 -5.63
CA GLN A 49 1.04 0.98 -6.87
C GLN A 49 2.24 1.90 -7.12
N PHE A 50 2.10 3.20 -6.84
CA PHE A 50 3.21 4.13 -6.96
C PHE A 50 4.36 3.76 -6.00
N VAL A 51 4.05 3.41 -4.74
CA VAL A 51 5.08 2.96 -3.80
C VAL A 51 5.79 1.70 -4.30
N LEU A 52 5.07 0.74 -4.90
CA LEU A 52 5.70 -0.43 -5.55
C LEU A 52 6.65 0.00 -6.68
N SER A 53 6.25 0.95 -7.52
CA SER A 53 7.12 1.52 -8.57
C SER A 53 8.41 2.07 -7.98
N GLU A 54 8.34 2.87 -6.91
CA GLU A 54 9.54 3.47 -6.32
C GLU A 54 10.42 2.43 -5.64
N LEU A 55 9.84 1.49 -4.90
CA LEU A 55 10.60 0.40 -4.28
C LEU A 55 11.30 -0.48 -5.33
N SER A 56 10.67 -0.68 -6.49
CA SER A 56 11.24 -1.48 -7.59
C SER A 56 12.44 -0.83 -8.27
N LYS A 57 12.61 0.50 -8.12
CA LYS A 57 13.77 1.25 -8.66
C LYS A 57 15.00 1.18 -7.75
N ILE A 58 14.82 0.81 -6.48
CA ILE A 58 15.92 0.71 -5.53
C ILE A 58 16.77 -0.51 -5.90
N SER A 59 18.03 -0.25 -6.24
CA SER A 59 18.98 -1.30 -6.67
C SER A 59 19.75 -1.91 -5.50
N ASP A 60 19.82 -1.19 -4.37
CA ASP A 60 20.52 -1.65 -3.16
C ASP A 60 19.63 -2.59 -2.32
N GLU A 61 19.74 -3.89 -2.59
CA GLU A 61 19.07 -4.93 -1.81
C GLU A 61 19.51 -4.96 -0.34
N GLN A 62 20.75 -4.57 -0.02
CA GLN A 62 21.26 -4.64 1.35
C GLN A 62 20.60 -3.56 2.22
N THR A 63 20.53 -2.33 1.71
CA THR A 63 19.80 -1.24 2.36
C THR A 63 18.32 -1.57 2.49
N MET A 64 17.72 -2.19 1.48
CA MET A 64 16.32 -2.64 1.52
C MET A 64 16.04 -3.75 2.54
N ARG A 65 16.97 -4.68 2.76
CA ARG A 65 16.84 -5.72 3.80
C ARG A 65 17.03 -5.16 5.21
N GLN A 66 17.89 -4.16 5.37
CA GLN A 66 18.12 -3.49 6.66
C GLN A 66 16.98 -2.54 7.01
N ASN A 67 16.36 -1.93 6.01
CA ASN A 67 15.23 -1.05 6.19
C ASN A 67 13.92 -1.85 6.38
N ARG A 68 13.10 -1.45 7.35
CA ARG A 68 11.78 -2.06 7.60
C ARG A 68 10.73 -1.67 6.55
N VAL A 69 11.10 -0.91 5.52
CA VAL A 69 10.19 -0.35 4.51
C VAL A 69 9.34 -1.41 3.81
N LEU A 70 9.94 -2.53 3.38
CA LEU A 70 9.21 -3.63 2.72
C LEU A 70 8.19 -4.29 3.65
N PHE A 71 8.58 -4.49 4.91
CA PHE A 71 7.70 -5.05 5.93
C PHE A 71 6.55 -4.09 6.26
N MET A 72 6.83 -2.80 6.43
CA MET A 72 5.82 -1.78 6.68
C MET A 72 4.84 -1.68 5.51
N TYR A 73 5.37 -1.67 4.27
CA TYR A 73 4.56 -1.64 3.07
C TYR A 73 3.63 -2.85 2.96
N GLY A 74 4.14 -4.06 3.17
CA GLY A 74 3.32 -5.27 3.22
C GLY A 74 2.23 -5.20 4.31
N LYS A 75 2.56 -4.69 5.49
CA LYS A 75 1.60 -4.51 6.59
C LYS A 75 0.48 -3.51 6.21
N THR A 76 0.83 -2.41 5.54
CA THR A 76 -0.15 -1.41 5.06
C THR A 76 -1.10 -2.03 4.04
N ILE A 77 -0.59 -2.80 3.08
CA ILE A 77 -1.44 -3.53 2.11
C ILE A 77 -2.38 -4.50 2.85
N ALA A 78 -1.86 -5.30 3.77
CA ALA A 78 -2.67 -6.27 4.53
C ALA A 78 -3.78 -5.59 5.36
N ASN A 79 -3.48 -4.47 5.99
CA ASN A 79 -4.45 -3.67 6.73
C ASN A 79 -5.53 -3.10 5.80
N PHE A 80 -5.13 -2.62 4.62
CA PHE A 80 -6.07 -2.07 3.65
C PHE A 80 -7.00 -3.14 3.07
N ILE A 81 -6.48 -4.33 2.73
CA ILE A 81 -7.31 -5.48 2.31
C ILE A 81 -8.34 -5.81 3.39
N ARG A 82 -7.94 -5.91 4.66
CA ARG A 82 -8.86 -6.17 5.77
C ARG A 82 -9.93 -5.07 5.91
N PHE A 83 -9.56 -3.82 5.68
CA PHE A 83 -10.50 -2.70 5.68
C PHE A 83 -11.52 -2.86 4.54
N LEU A 84 -11.04 -3.09 3.31
CA LEU A 84 -11.89 -3.26 2.13
C LEU A 84 -12.86 -4.44 2.30
N GLU A 85 -12.37 -5.60 2.74
CA GLU A 85 -13.21 -6.78 3.02
C GLU A 85 -14.28 -6.50 4.09
N LYS A 86 -13.96 -5.68 5.11
CA LYS A 86 -14.93 -5.24 6.12
C LYS A 86 -15.96 -4.26 5.58
N GLN A 87 -15.59 -3.39 4.64
CA GLN A 87 -16.52 -2.43 4.02
C GLN A 87 -17.43 -3.11 2.99
N ALA A 88 -16.89 -4.04 2.19
CA ALA A 88 -17.65 -4.82 1.22
C ALA A 88 -18.79 -5.63 1.88
N LYS A 89 -18.59 -6.10 3.12
CA LYS A 89 -19.59 -6.86 3.90
C LYS A 89 -20.69 -6.02 4.57
N LYS A 90 -20.64 -4.68 4.52
CA LYS A 90 -21.66 -3.82 5.18
C LYS A 90 -22.84 -3.53 4.26
N SER A 91 -24.06 -3.73 4.78
CA SER A 91 -25.30 -3.38 4.08
C SER A 91 -25.42 -1.88 3.83
N LEU A 92 -26.12 -1.51 2.75
CA LEU A 92 -26.36 -0.13 2.28
C LEU A 92 -26.84 0.82 3.41
N PHE A 93 -27.66 0.32 4.33
CA PHE A 93 -28.21 1.11 5.44
C PHE A 93 -27.21 1.40 6.58
N LYS A 94 -26.19 0.55 6.79
CA LYS A 94 -25.08 0.84 7.73
C LYS A 94 -24.02 1.77 7.14
N ARG A 95 -23.96 1.91 5.80
CA ARG A 95 -22.97 2.70 5.06
C ARG A 95 -23.22 4.21 5.14
N LEU A 96 -24.47 4.66 5.00
CA LEU A 96 -24.84 6.08 5.12
C LEU A 96 -24.50 6.68 6.51
N ALA A 97 -24.68 5.93 7.60
CA ALA A 97 -24.36 6.39 8.95
C ALA A 97 -22.85 6.35 9.31
N SER A 98 -22.03 5.62 8.54
CA SER A 98 -20.58 5.44 8.79
C SER A 98 -19.68 6.27 7.88
N ASN A 99 -20.23 7.09 6.98
CA ASN A 99 -19.45 7.79 5.96
C ASN A 99 -18.33 8.68 6.56
N ARG A 100 -18.58 9.38 7.67
CA ARG A 100 -17.53 10.12 8.42
C ARG A 100 -16.39 9.24 8.94
N LYS A 101 -16.68 8.01 9.39
CA LYS A 101 -15.64 7.06 9.86
C LYS A 101 -14.83 6.48 8.71
N VAL A 102 -15.44 6.35 7.53
CA VAL A 102 -14.75 5.92 6.30
C VAL A 102 -13.78 6.99 5.83
N VAL A 103 -14.22 8.26 5.79
CA VAL A 103 -13.36 9.40 5.42
C VAL A 103 -12.18 9.53 6.40
N ALA A 104 -12.43 9.42 7.71
CA ALA A 104 -11.36 9.49 8.71
C ALA A 104 -10.32 8.35 8.55
N ALA A 105 -10.78 7.11 8.32
CA ALA A 105 -9.87 5.99 8.08
C ALA A 105 -9.06 6.17 6.77
N ILE A 106 -9.67 6.74 5.73
CA ILE A 106 -8.96 7.05 4.48
C ILE A 106 -7.90 8.15 4.70
N GLN A 107 -8.17 9.16 5.54
CA GLN A 107 -7.17 10.14 5.93
C GLN A 107 -6.01 9.49 6.70
N GLU A 108 -6.30 8.61 7.65
CA GLU A 108 -5.26 7.88 8.40
C GLU A 108 -4.40 7.01 7.47
N PHE A 109 -4.99 6.34 6.48
CA PHE A 109 -4.23 5.64 5.44
C PHE A 109 -3.38 6.58 4.59
N ASN A 110 -3.88 7.79 4.30
CA ASN A 110 -3.12 8.76 3.52
C ASN A 110 -1.91 9.30 4.31
N GLU A 111 -2.05 9.49 5.62
CA GLU A 111 -0.97 9.89 6.53
C GLU A 111 0.09 8.78 6.68
N ASP A 112 -0.33 7.52 6.82
CA ASP A 112 0.57 6.36 6.84
C ASP A 112 1.42 6.28 5.56
N ILE A 113 0.80 6.57 4.40
CA ILE A 113 1.52 6.62 3.12
C ILE A 113 2.48 7.82 3.09
N ASP A 114 2.10 8.98 3.60
CA ASP A 114 2.99 10.15 3.67
C ASP A 114 4.21 9.91 4.57
N ASP A 115 4.05 9.17 5.66
CA ASP A 115 5.16 8.76 6.52
C ASP A 115 6.06 7.73 5.83
N LEU A 116 5.50 6.83 5.02
CA LEU A 116 6.30 5.97 4.14
C LEU A 116 7.10 6.79 3.13
N TYR A 117 6.52 7.85 2.55
CA TYR A 117 7.25 8.77 1.67
C TYR A 117 8.37 9.52 2.39
N LYS A 118 8.15 9.97 3.63
CA LYS A 118 9.21 10.62 4.43
C LYS A 118 10.35 9.64 4.70
N LEU A 119 10.04 8.40 5.06
CA LEU A 119 11.04 7.36 5.29
C LEU A 119 11.80 6.99 4.00
N LEU A 120 11.09 6.93 2.87
CA LEU A 120 11.68 6.72 1.55
C LEU A 120 12.62 7.89 1.21
N ASN A 121 12.17 9.14 1.37
CA ASN A 121 12.98 10.34 1.12
C ASN A 121 14.18 10.45 2.07
N VAL A 122 14.06 10.07 3.35
CA VAL A 122 15.20 10.04 4.29
C VAL A 122 16.23 8.98 3.88
N ALA A 123 15.78 7.82 3.39
CA ALA A 123 16.67 6.80 2.82
C ALA A 123 17.31 7.25 1.50
N PHE A 124 16.56 7.94 0.63
CA PHE A 124 17.06 8.53 -0.63
C PHE A 124 18.02 9.70 -0.43
N ILE A 125 17.86 10.53 0.62
CA ILE A 125 18.80 11.62 0.94
C ILE A 125 20.19 11.09 1.36
N GLN A 126 20.28 9.90 1.95
CA GLN A 126 21.59 9.27 2.22
C GLN A 126 22.28 8.78 0.94
N GLU A 127 21.53 8.37 -0.08
CA GLU A 127 22.09 7.99 -1.40
C GLU A 127 22.52 9.22 -2.21
N MET A 128 21.79 10.34 -2.12
CA MET A 128 22.12 11.60 -2.81
C MET A 128 23.23 12.43 -2.14
N ASN A 129 23.53 12.21 -0.86
CA ASN A 129 24.67 12.85 -0.18
C ASN A 129 26.02 12.20 -0.46
N ASN A 130 26.04 11.09 -1.22
CA ASN A 130 27.26 10.43 -1.68
C ASN A 130 27.61 10.75 -3.15
N TRP A 131 27.04 11.82 -3.70
CA TRP A 131 27.44 12.43 -4.97
C TRP A 131 27.98 13.84 -4.75
#